data_AF-A0A7J2SV99-F1
#
_entry.id   AF-A0A7J2SV99-F1
#
_cell.length_a   1.000
_cell.length_b   1.000
_cell.length_c   1.000
_cell.angle_alpha   90.00
_cell.angle_beta   90.00
_cell.angle_gamma   90.00
#
_symmetry.space_group_name_H-M   'P 1'
#
loop_
_entity.id
_entity.type
_entity.pdbx_description
1 polymer ?
#
loop_
_entity_poly.entity_id
_entity_poly.type
_entity_poly.pdbx_seq_one_letter_code
_entity_poly.pdbx_strand_id
1 'polypeptide(L)'
;DPRYSAYMYGHDWWQLIIRVSTYLAFMIVGSVIFSVLWVESTGMSPRDIARQIVAGGLQIPGFRTTERSIARFFERYIPAVTVLGGAIVGLLAALAQIIGTVGNVSGTGVLLAVSIAIRYSEMLAREQLAEMHPLIRRFIVGE
;
A
#
# COMPACT_ATOMS: atom_id res chain seq x y z
N ASP A 1 -39.63 -2.42 -24.43
CA ASP A 1 -39.81 -0.96 -24.22
C ASP A 1 -38.57 -0.23 -24.77
N PRO A 2 -38.68 0.65 -25.79
CA PRO A 2 -37.54 1.09 -26.60
C PRO A 2 -36.60 2.09 -25.91
N ARG A 3 -36.97 2.61 -24.74
CA ARG A 3 -36.29 3.73 -24.06
C ARG A 3 -34.99 3.36 -23.32
N TYR A 4 -34.69 2.06 -23.17
CA TYR A 4 -33.44 1.58 -22.58
C TYR A 4 -32.37 1.19 -23.62
N SER A 5 -32.72 1.19 -24.91
CA SER A 5 -31.82 0.77 -26.00
C SER A 5 -30.66 1.74 -26.25
N ALA A 6 -30.78 3.02 -25.85
CA ALA A 6 -29.75 4.04 -26.09
C ALA A 6 -28.57 3.98 -25.10
N TYR A 7 -28.74 3.33 -23.94
CA TYR A 7 -27.67 3.13 -22.95
C TYR A 7 -27.02 1.74 -23.02
N MET A 8 -27.70 0.78 -23.65
CA MET A 8 -27.15 -0.53 -23.93
C MET A 8 -26.48 -0.51 -25.31
N TYR A 9 -25.14 -0.41 -25.30
CA TYR A 9 -24.25 -0.72 -26.44
C TYR A 9 -24.39 -2.20 -26.90
N GLY A 10 -25.59 -2.70 -27.19
CA GLY A 10 -25.82 -4.07 -27.65
C GLY A 10 -25.38 -5.19 -26.69
N HIS A 11 -25.11 -4.89 -25.42
CA HIS A 11 -24.63 -5.86 -24.44
C HIS A 11 -25.74 -6.26 -23.45
N ASP A 12 -26.02 -7.57 -23.37
CA ASP A 12 -26.91 -8.14 -22.36
C ASP A 12 -26.39 -7.84 -20.94
N TRP A 13 -27.28 -7.64 -19.98
CA TRP A 13 -26.96 -7.38 -18.56
C TRP A 13 -25.95 -8.40 -17.96
N TRP A 14 -25.98 -9.64 -18.45
CA TRP A 14 -25.05 -10.71 -18.06
C TRP A 14 -23.60 -10.44 -18.50
N GLN A 15 -23.40 -9.81 -19.65
CA GLN A 15 -22.06 -9.48 -20.17
C GLN A 15 -21.39 -8.39 -19.33
N LEU A 16 -22.18 -7.46 -18.79
CA LEU A 16 -21.70 -6.43 -17.88
C LEU A 16 -21.26 -7.03 -16.53
N ILE A 17 -22.04 -7.96 -15.98
CA ILE A 17 -21.69 -8.69 -14.76
C ILE A 17 -20.38 -9.47 -14.97
N ILE A 18 -20.26 -10.24 -16.06
CA ILE A 18 -19.04 -10.99 -16.35
C ILE A 18 -17.83 -10.06 -16.50
N ARG A 19 -17.97 -8.93 -17.20
CA ARG A 19 -16.88 -7.97 -17.38
C ARG A 19 -16.41 -7.39 -16.04
N VAL A 20 -17.34 -6.95 -15.20
CA VAL A 20 -17.02 -6.36 -13.88
C VAL A 20 -16.41 -7.41 -12.95
N SER A 21 -16.99 -8.60 -12.86
CA SER A 21 -16.47 -9.68 -12.01
C SER A 21 -15.08 -10.13 -12.44
N THR A 22 -14.83 -10.27 -13.75
CA THR A 22 -13.52 -10.66 -14.29
C THR A 22 -12.49 -9.55 -14.03
N TYR A 23 -12.86 -8.29 -14.27
CA TYR A 23 -11.99 -7.14 -13.99
C TYR A 23 -11.61 -7.05 -12.51
N LEU A 24 -12.61 -7.21 -11.61
CA LEU A 24 -12.41 -7.19 -10.17
C LEU A 24 -11.47 -8.31 -9.71
N ALA A 25 -11.72 -9.54 -10.15
CA ALA A 25 -10.89 -10.69 -9.81
C ALA A 25 -9.46 -10.52 -10.31
N PHE A 26 -9.29 -10.07 -11.56
CA PHE A 26 -7.98 -9.82 -12.14
C PHE A 26 -7.20 -8.75 -11.38
N MET A 27 -7.85 -7.64 -11.01
CA MET A 27 -7.23 -6.55 -10.23
C MET A 27 -6.80 -7.00 -8.83
N ILE A 28 -7.63 -7.77 -8.13
CA ILE A 28 -7.31 -8.27 -6.79
C ILE A 28 -6.13 -9.25 -6.86
N VAL A 29 -6.20 -10.26 -7.74
CA VAL A 29 -5.16 -11.28 -7.89
C VAL A 29 -3.85 -10.64 -8.33
N GLY A 30 -3.90 -9.77 -9.34
CA GLY A 30 -2.73 -9.04 -9.83
C GLY A 30 -2.10 -8.17 -8.74
N SER A 31 -2.89 -7.47 -7.94
CA SER A 31 -2.39 -6.63 -6.85
C SER A 31 -1.77 -7.44 -5.71
N VAL A 32 -2.33 -8.61 -5.37
CA VAL A 32 -1.75 -9.52 -4.36
C VAL A 32 -0.38 -10.04 -4.83
N ILE A 33 -0.29 -10.54 -6.07
CA ILE A 33 0.97 -11.02 -6.64
C ILE A 33 1.99 -9.90 -6.66
N PHE A 34 1.60 -8.71 -7.14
CA PHE A 34 2.46 -7.55 -7.18
C PHE A 34 2.94 -7.13 -5.78
N SER A 35 2.07 -7.16 -4.77
CA SER A 35 2.43 -6.82 -3.40
C SER A 35 3.48 -7.77 -2.81
N VAL A 36 3.33 -9.08 -3.05
CA VAL A 36 4.31 -10.08 -2.59
C VAL A 36 5.66 -9.92 -3.31
N LEU A 37 5.64 -9.73 -4.64
CA LEU A 37 6.85 -9.48 -5.41
C LEU A 37 7.54 -8.17 -4.99
N TRP A 38 6.77 -7.14 -4.66
CA TRP A 38 7.29 -5.87 -4.20
C TRP A 38 8.08 -6.03 -2.90
N VAL A 39 7.53 -6.76 -1.92
CA VAL A 39 8.20 -7.00 -0.63
C VAL A 39 9.54 -7.73 -0.79
N GLU A 40 9.58 -8.74 -1.67
CA GLU A 40 10.81 -9.50 -1.92
C GLU A 40 11.86 -8.68 -2.69
N SER A 41 11.43 -7.88 -3.68
CA SER A 41 12.33 -7.13 -4.56
C SER A 41 12.89 -5.84 -3.94
N THR A 42 12.15 -5.18 -3.04
CA THR A 42 12.60 -3.93 -2.41
C THR A 42 13.33 -4.13 -1.08
N GLY A 43 13.67 -5.38 -0.71
CA GLY A 43 14.32 -5.66 0.57
C GLY A 43 13.44 -5.30 1.78
N MET A 44 12.13 -5.48 1.68
CA MET A 44 11.19 -5.36 2.80
C MET A 44 10.90 -6.74 3.43
N SER A 45 11.79 -7.71 3.24
CA SER A 45 11.65 -9.01 3.87
C SER A 45 11.73 -8.89 5.40
N PRO A 46 11.13 -9.83 6.16
CA PRO A 46 11.19 -9.85 7.62
C PRO A 46 12.62 -9.73 8.18
N ARG A 47 13.59 -10.31 7.48
CA ARG A 47 15.00 -10.30 7.88
C ARG A 47 15.65 -8.95 7.60
N ASP A 48 15.31 -8.31 6.48
CA ASP A 48 15.87 -7.01 6.12
C ASP A 48 15.36 -5.91 7.06
N ILE A 49 14.07 -5.92 7.42
CA ILE A 49 13.50 -5.01 8.41
C ILE A 49 14.11 -5.26 9.79
N ALA A 50 14.28 -6.53 10.20
CA ALA A 50 14.94 -6.86 11.46
C ALA A 50 16.39 -6.36 11.49
N ARG A 51 17.15 -6.51 10.39
CA ARG A 51 18.51 -5.96 10.26
C ARG A 51 18.52 -4.44 10.36
N GLN A 52 17.60 -3.75 9.69
CA GLN A 52 17.51 -2.28 9.73
C GLN A 52 17.22 -1.77 11.15
N ILE A 53 16.32 -2.42 11.90
CA ILE A 53 15.98 -2.03 13.28
C ILE A 53 17.19 -2.20 14.21
N VAL A 54 17.88 -3.34 14.11
CA VAL A 54 19.07 -3.61 14.94
C VAL A 54 20.23 -2.68 14.57
N ALA A 55 20.45 -2.45 13.28
CA ALA A 55 21.48 -1.54 12.78
C ALA A 55 21.22 -0.07 13.14
N GLY A 56 19.95 0.32 13.30
CA GLY A 56 19.54 1.65 13.77
C GLY A 56 19.79 1.92 15.25
N GLY A 57 20.48 1.03 15.97
CA GLY A 57 20.77 1.19 17.40
C GLY A 57 19.58 1.00 18.33
N LEU A 58 18.42 0.60 17.80
CA LEU A 58 17.21 0.35 18.56
C LEU A 58 17.33 -1.00 19.29
N GLN A 59 17.72 -0.95 20.56
CA GLN A 59 17.64 -2.11 21.46
C GLN A 59 16.26 -2.11 22.10
N ILE A 60 15.49 -3.19 21.91
CA ILE A 60 14.24 -3.38 22.66
C ILE A 60 14.64 -3.73 24.10
N PRO A 61 14.32 -2.88 25.11
CA PRO A 61 14.69 -3.16 26.50
C PRO A 61 14.06 -4.48 26.96
N GLY A 62 14.88 -5.41 27.49
CA GLY A 62 14.41 -6.67 28.08
C GLY A 62 14.68 -7.97 27.31
N PHE A 63 15.29 -7.93 26.11
CA PHE A 63 15.71 -9.14 25.38
C PHE A 63 17.14 -9.02 24.83
N ARG A 64 17.82 -10.15 24.62
CA ARG A 64 19.05 -10.19 23.80
C ARG A 64 18.68 -9.77 22.38
N THR A 65 19.14 -8.61 21.92
CA THR A 65 18.89 -8.03 20.59
C THR A 65 19.53 -8.89 19.49
N THR A 66 18.93 -10.05 19.22
CA THR A 66 19.37 -10.94 18.15
C THR A 66 18.39 -10.81 17.00
N GLU A 67 18.91 -10.45 15.83
CA GLU A 67 18.16 -10.33 14.56
C GLU A 67 17.14 -11.46 14.36
N ARG A 68 17.52 -12.69 14.73
CA ARG A 68 16.67 -13.89 14.62
C ARG A 68 15.36 -13.82 15.41
N SER A 69 15.35 -13.22 16.59
CA SER A 69 14.14 -13.16 17.43
C SER A 69 13.14 -12.16 16.85
N ILE A 70 13.63 -11.01 16.37
CA ILE A 70 12.82 -9.97 15.75
C ILE A 70 12.30 -10.44 14.39
N ALA A 71 13.15 -11.08 13.57
CA ALA A 71 12.75 -11.64 12.29
C ALA A 71 11.64 -12.70 12.42
N ARG A 72 11.72 -13.60 13.42
CA ARG A 72 10.70 -14.64 13.65
C ARG A 72 9.32 -14.07 13.98
N PHE A 73 9.27 -12.92 14.63
CA PHE A 73 8.01 -12.20 14.82
C PHE A 73 7.48 -11.71 13.47
N PHE A 74 8.27 -10.94 12.72
CA PHE A 74 7.86 -10.37 11.43
C PHE A 74 7.56 -11.41 10.34
N GLU A 75 8.17 -12.59 10.39
CA GLU A 75 7.91 -13.72 9.48
C GLU A 75 6.43 -14.11 9.45
N ARG A 76 5.68 -13.90 10.55
CA ARG A 76 4.24 -14.20 10.58
C ARG A 76 3.36 -13.01 10.21
N TYR A 77 3.82 -11.78 10.43
CA TYR A 77 3.00 -10.57 10.20
C TYR A 77 3.13 -10.03 8.78
N ILE A 78 4.35 -9.95 8.23
CA ILE A 78 4.57 -9.33 6.93
C ILE A 78 3.80 -10.06 5.83
N PRO A 79 3.91 -11.39 5.64
CA PRO A 79 3.20 -12.07 4.56
C PRO A 79 1.68 -11.88 4.64
N ALA A 80 1.11 -11.89 5.86
CA ALA A 80 -0.31 -11.67 6.06
C ALA A 80 -0.73 -10.24 5.68
N VAL A 81 0.01 -9.23 6.13
CA VAL A 81 -0.26 -7.82 5.82
C VAL A 81 -0.04 -7.51 4.34
N THR A 82 0.95 -8.14 3.69
CA THR A 82 1.23 -7.99 2.26
C THR A 82 0.08 -8.53 1.41
N VAL A 83 -0.40 -9.75 1.71
CA VAL A 83 -1.53 -10.33 0.96
C VAL A 83 -2.81 -9.55 1.18
N LEU A 84 -3.12 -9.19 2.43
CA LEU A 84 -4.30 -8.38 2.76
C LEU A 84 -4.23 -6.98 2.15
N GLY A 85 -3.07 -6.33 2.26
CA GLY A 85 -2.82 -5.00 1.72
C GLY A 85 -2.94 -4.98 0.20
N GLY A 86 -2.32 -5.94 -0.50
CA GLY A 86 -2.48 -6.11 -1.94
C GLY A 86 -3.94 -6.35 -2.35
N ALA A 87 -4.66 -7.23 -1.64
CA ALA A 87 -6.05 -7.50 -1.94
C ALA A 87 -6.95 -6.26 -1.77
N ILE A 88 -6.78 -5.51 -0.67
CA ILE A 88 -7.53 -4.29 -0.38
C ILE A 88 -7.21 -3.20 -1.42
N VAL A 89 -5.93 -3.00 -1.76
CA VAL A 89 -5.54 -2.00 -2.76
C VAL A 89 -6.08 -2.35 -4.14
N GLY A 90 -6.01 -3.61 -4.55
CA GLY A 90 -6.59 -4.09 -5.81
C GLY A 90 -8.11 -3.89 -5.86
N LEU A 91 -8.80 -4.15 -4.75
CA LEU A 91 -10.23 -3.87 -4.61
C LEU A 91 -10.54 -2.38 -4.71
N LEU A 92 -9.80 -1.52 -4.00
CA LEU A 92 -9.98 -0.07 -4.03
C LEU A 92 -9.75 0.51 -5.43
N ALA A 93 -8.70 0.05 -6.12
CA ALA A 93 -8.42 0.46 -7.49
C ALA A 93 -9.54 0.07 -8.45
N ALA A 94 -10.04 -1.16 -8.34
CA ALA A 94 -11.16 -1.64 -9.15
C ALA A 94 -12.45 -0.84 -8.87
N LEU A 95 -12.76 -0.59 -7.61
CA LEU A 95 -13.92 0.21 -7.21
C LEU A 95 -13.83 1.65 -7.71
N ALA A 96 -12.66 2.30 -7.58
CA ALA A 96 -12.46 3.64 -8.10
C ALA A 96 -12.65 3.72 -9.62
N GLN A 97 -12.26 2.65 -10.35
CA GLN A 97 -12.48 2.60 -11.79
C GLN A 97 -13.95 2.41 -12.17
N ILE A 98 -14.74 1.71 -11.34
CA ILE A 98 -16.18 1.48 -11.56
C ILE A 98 -17.00 2.74 -11.22
N ILE A 99 -16.67 3.43 -10.13
CA ILE A 99 -17.39 4.63 -9.67
C ILE A 99 -17.31 5.78 -10.69
N GLY A 100 -16.26 5.80 -11.51
CA GLY A 100 -16.02 6.85 -12.50
C GLY A 100 -15.49 8.12 -11.84
N THR A 101 -14.51 8.73 -12.48
CA THR A 101 -13.79 9.90 -11.95
C THR A 101 -14.18 11.17 -12.70
N VAL A 102 -14.19 12.29 -11.96
CA VAL A 102 -14.43 13.62 -12.51
C VAL A 102 -13.29 13.98 -13.47
N GLY A 103 -13.61 14.27 -14.74
CA GLY A 103 -12.70 14.94 -15.68
C GLY A 103 -11.80 14.06 -16.57
N ASN A 104 -12.32 13.01 -17.21
CA ASN A 104 -11.57 12.12 -18.14
C ASN A 104 -10.32 11.41 -17.55
N VAL A 105 -10.04 11.57 -16.27
CA VAL A 105 -8.95 10.88 -15.57
C VAL A 105 -9.42 9.49 -15.16
N SER A 106 -8.53 8.49 -15.10
CA SER A 106 -8.84 7.15 -14.56
C SER A 106 -8.94 7.17 -13.03
N GLY A 107 -9.89 6.40 -12.47
CA GLY A 107 -10.10 6.26 -11.02
C GLY A 107 -8.87 5.79 -10.25
N THR A 108 -8.08 4.91 -10.86
CA THR A 108 -6.82 4.45 -10.27
C THR A 108 -5.78 5.56 -10.23
N GLY A 109 -5.70 6.39 -11.28
CA GLY A 109 -4.77 7.51 -11.35
C GLY A 109 -5.03 8.56 -10.27
N VAL A 110 -6.30 8.86 -9.98
CA VAL A 110 -6.67 9.79 -8.90
C VAL A 110 -6.27 9.23 -7.53
N LEU A 111 -6.54 7.95 -7.25
CA LEU A 111 -6.11 7.32 -6.00
C LEU A 111 -4.60 7.40 -5.80
N LEU A 112 -3.83 7.12 -6.86
CA LEU A 112 -2.37 7.21 -6.82
C LEU A 112 -1.91 8.64 -6.59
N ALA A 113 -2.47 9.61 -7.30
CA ALA A 113 -2.11 11.02 -7.18
C ALA A 113 -2.34 11.54 -5.76
N VAL A 114 -3.51 11.28 -5.18
CA VAL A 114 -3.83 11.67 -3.80
C VAL A 114 -2.89 10.98 -2.80
N SER A 115 -2.63 9.69 -3.00
CA SER A 115 -1.73 8.92 -2.12
C SER A 115 -0.29 9.46 -2.14
N ILE A 116 0.22 9.81 -3.33
CA ILE A 116 1.56 10.39 -3.50
C ILE A 116 1.60 11.78 -2.88
N ALA A 117 0.59 12.62 -3.12
CA ALA A 117 0.51 13.97 -2.57
C ALA A 117 0.56 13.96 -1.04
N ILE A 118 -0.27 13.13 -0.39
CA ILE A 118 -0.28 13.00 1.08
C ILE A 118 1.08 12.53 1.60
N ARG A 119 1.64 11.44 1.04
CA ARG A 119 2.95 10.91 1.46
C ARG A 119 4.05 11.95 1.31
N TYR A 120 4.02 12.73 0.23
CA TYR A 120 4.99 13.79 -0.01
C TYR A 120 4.84 14.94 1.01
N SER A 121 3.60 15.35 1.32
CA SER A 121 3.34 16.33 2.38
C SER A 121 3.84 15.87 3.74
N GLU A 122 3.64 14.60 4.09
CA GLU A 122 4.17 14.02 5.33
C GLU A 122 5.71 14.02 5.37
N MET A 123 6.36 13.71 4.24
CA MET A 123 7.82 13.74 4.14
C MET A 123 8.36 15.15 4.37
N LEU A 124 7.78 16.16 3.72
CA LEU A 124 8.16 17.57 3.92
C LEU A 124 7.95 18.02 5.37
N ALA A 125 6.83 17.65 5.98
CA ALA A 125 6.55 17.99 7.37
C ALA A 125 7.59 17.37 8.32
N ARG A 126 8.02 16.11 8.08
CA ARG A 126 9.06 15.46 8.89
C ARG A 126 10.43 16.15 8.74
N GLU A 127 10.77 16.59 7.54
CA GLU A 127 12.02 17.30 7.27
C GLU A 127 12.04 18.67 7.97
N GLN A 128 10.95 19.45 7.86
CA GLN A 128 10.82 20.72 8.58
C GLN A 128 10.88 20.55 10.10
N LEU A 129 10.27 19.51 10.66
CA LEU A 129 10.37 19.21 12.08
C LEU A 129 11.80 18.84 12.51
N ALA A 130 12.53 18.13 11.65
CA ALA A 130 13.93 17.80 11.89
C ALA A 130 14.84 19.05 11.86
N GLU A 131 14.54 20.02 10.99
CA GLU A 131 15.30 21.27 10.85
C GLU A 131 14.94 22.32 11.90
N MET A 132 13.68 22.39 12.34
CA MET A 132 13.19 23.44 13.25
C MET A 132 13.41 23.14 14.74
N HIS A 133 13.67 21.89 15.15
CA HIS A 133 13.68 21.53 16.57
C HIS A 133 15.12 21.32 17.10
N PRO A 134 15.81 22.37 17.59
CA PRO A 134 17.10 22.22 18.28
C PRO A 134 17.03 21.30 19.52
N LEU A 135 15.81 20.97 20.01
CA LEU A 135 15.60 20.07 21.14
C LEU A 135 15.56 18.56 20.75
N ILE A 136 15.23 18.18 19.50
CA ILE A 136 15.35 16.76 19.07
C ILE A 136 16.84 16.40 18.94
N ARG A 137 17.65 17.36 18.46
CA ARG A 137 19.11 17.23 18.42
C ARG A 137 19.72 17.00 19.82
N ARG A 138 19.13 17.58 20.87
CA ARG A 138 19.59 17.39 22.27
C ARG A 138 19.19 16.03 22.84
N PHE A 139 18.02 15.47 22.49
CA PHE A 139 17.59 14.16 23.00
C PHE A 139 18.28 12.97 22.28
N ILE A 140 18.73 13.16 21.04
CA ILE A 140 19.47 12.13 20.28
C ILE A 140 20.99 12.19 20.52
N VAL A 141 21.54 13.36 20.87
CA VAL A 141 23.00 13.57 21.02
C VAL A 141 23.43 13.78 22.50
N GLY A 142 22.49 13.94 23.44
CA GLY A 142 22.80 14.27 24.84
C GLY A 142 21.93 13.54 25.85
N GLU A 143 22.22 12.25 26.06
CA GLU A 143 22.77 11.64 27.29
C GLU A 143 23.19 10.19 26.99
#